data_AF-A0A343W092-F1
#
_entry.id   AF-A0A343W092-F1
#
_cell.length_a   1.000
_cell.length_b   1.000
_cell.length_c   1.000
_cell.angle_alpha   90.00
_cell.angle_beta   90.00
_cell.angle_gamma   90.00
#
_symmetry.space_group_name_H-M   'P 1'
#
loop_
_entity.id
_entity.type
_entity.pdbx_description
1 polymer ?
#
loop_
_entity_poly.entity_id
_entity_poly.type
_entity_poly.pdbx_seq_one_letter_code
_entity_poly.pdbx_strand_id
1 'polypeptide(L)'
;SLLGYITLIQTLMLSLFSPIWGYLSDRYSRKWMLVFGTALWGIATICLAHISDFLQILIFRAINGIALGSVGPISQSILADAAKNEALGLSFGLVQLSSNIGRLIGGVVTTSLALKYFFGTIRGWRLCFMVVGILSLILSLFVAFFVEEAPR
;
A
#
# COMPACT_ATOMS: atom_id res chain seq x y z
N SER A 1 -11.16 5.93 20.97
CA SER A 1 -9.78 5.52 21.30
C SER A 1 -8.82 6.20 20.33
N LEU A 2 -7.59 6.58 20.74
CA LEU A 2 -6.59 7.26 19.88
C LEU A 2 -6.30 6.51 18.57
N LEU A 3 -6.34 5.17 18.61
CA LEU A 3 -6.26 4.30 17.43
C LEU A 3 -7.33 4.57 16.38
N GLY A 4 -8.57 4.88 16.81
CA GLY A 4 -9.70 5.13 15.90
C GLY A 4 -9.49 6.39 15.05
N TYR A 5 -8.90 7.45 15.61
CA TYR A 5 -8.58 8.67 14.85
C TYR A 5 -7.53 8.42 13.77
N ILE A 6 -6.51 7.61 14.09
CA ILE A 6 -5.43 7.24 13.16
C ILE A 6 -5.99 6.44 11.98
N THR A 7 -6.88 5.48 12.24
CA THR A 7 -7.50 4.70 11.15
C THR A 7 -8.49 5.53 10.34
N LEU A 8 -9.22 6.44 11.01
CA LEU A 8 -10.24 7.26 10.36
C LEU A 8 -9.61 8.23 9.36
N ILE A 9 -8.53 8.94 9.74
CA ILE A 9 -7.88 9.86 8.80
C ILE A 9 -7.28 9.13 7.60
N GLN A 10 -6.72 7.93 7.82
CA GLN A 10 -6.17 7.11 6.76
C GLN A 10 -7.26 6.70 5.77
N THR A 11 -8.39 6.19 6.27
CA THR A 11 -9.50 5.75 5.42
C THR A 11 -10.20 6.93 4.74
N LEU A 12 -10.35 8.07 5.40
CA LEU A 12 -10.89 9.28 4.78
C LEU A 12 -10.03 9.74 3.61
N MET A 13 -8.71 9.81 3.80
CA MET A 13 -7.79 10.22 2.73
C MET A 13 -7.79 9.21 1.59
N LEU A 14 -7.83 7.91 1.90
CA LEU A 14 -7.99 6.86 0.90
C LEU A 14 -9.26 7.07 0.07
N SER A 15 -10.42 7.23 0.70
CA SER A 15 -11.69 7.38 0.00
C SER A 15 -11.78 8.67 -0.84
N LEU A 16 -11.19 9.77 -0.35
CA LEU A 16 -11.17 11.05 -1.07
C LEU A 16 -10.22 11.02 -2.27
N PHE A 17 -9.05 10.39 -2.14
CA PHE A 17 -8.02 10.38 -3.18
C PHE A 17 -8.15 9.22 -4.16
N SER A 18 -8.83 8.13 -3.81
CA SER A 18 -9.06 7.00 -4.73
C SER A 18 -9.66 7.41 -6.09
N PRO A 19 -10.71 8.25 -6.18
CA PRO A 19 -11.24 8.68 -7.48
C PRO A 19 -10.28 9.61 -8.23
N ILE A 20 -9.54 10.47 -7.51
CA ILE A 20 -8.54 11.37 -8.10
C ILE A 20 -7.43 10.56 -8.78
N TRP A 21 -6.92 9.54 -8.08
CA TRP A 21 -5.91 8.64 -8.61
C TRP A 21 -6.43 7.80 -9.77
N GLY A 22 -7.70 7.37 -9.73
CA GLY A 22 -8.34 6.69 -10.86
C GLY A 22 -8.34 7.56 -12.12
N TYR A 23 -8.87 8.78 -12.02
CA TYR A 23 -8.87 9.73 -13.14
C TYR A 23 -7.47 10.04 -13.66
N LEU A 24 -6.51 10.20 -12.75
CA LEU A 24 -5.13 10.49 -13.10
C LEU A 24 -4.48 9.28 -13.80
N SER A 25 -4.86 8.05 -13.44
CA SER A 25 -4.33 6.81 -14.02
C SER A 25 -4.80 6.56 -15.46
N ASP A 26 -5.96 7.10 -15.82
CA ASP A 26 -6.46 7.04 -17.19
C ASP A 26 -5.68 8.01 -18.11
N ARG A 27 -5.20 9.13 -17.57
CA ARG A 27 -4.45 10.15 -18.34
C ARG A 27 -2.94 9.89 -18.42
N TYR A 28 -2.32 9.39 -17.36
CA TYR A 28 -0.86 9.19 -17.29
C TYR A 28 -0.48 7.70 -17.45
N SER A 29 0.81 7.41 -17.58
CA SER A 29 1.30 6.03 -17.58
C SER A 29 0.98 5.33 -16.26
N ARG A 30 0.10 4.32 -16.33
CA ARG A 30 -0.38 3.53 -15.19
C ARG A 30 0.78 2.90 -14.40
N LYS A 31 1.83 2.44 -15.11
CA LYS A 31 3.06 1.91 -14.52
C LYS A 31 3.73 2.92 -13.59
N TRP A 32 4.09 4.09 -14.09
CA TRP A 32 4.79 5.10 -13.29
C TRP A 32 3.94 5.57 -12.11
N MET A 33 2.63 5.70 -12.28
CA MET A 33 1.75 6.04 -11.15
C MET A 33 1.72 4.95 -10.08
N LEU A 34 1.74 3.67 -10.44
CA LEU A 34 1.83 2.57 -9.48
C LEU A 34 3.18 2.61 -8.74
N VAL A 35 4.27 2.84 -9.45
CA VAL A 35 5.61 2.98 -8.88
C VAL A 35 5.64 4.14 -7.88
N PHE A 36 5.15 5.33 -8.25
CA PHE A 36 5.09 6.48 -7.34
C PHE A 36 4.21 6.23 -6.12
N GLY A 37 3.02 5.65 -6.30
CA GLY A 37 2.10 5.35 -5.22
C GLY A 37 2.66 4.35 -4.21
N THR A 38 3.23 3.25 -4.70
CA THR A 38 3.86 2.22 -3.86
C THR A 38 5.16 2.71 -3.20
N ALA A 39 5.94 3.54 -3.88
CA ALA A 39 7.13 4.16 -3.31
C ALA A 39 6.77 5.12 -2.18
N LEU A 40 5.80 6.01 -2.42
CA LEU A 40 5.30 6.95 -1.41
C LEU A 40 4.74 6.22 -0.19
N TRP A 41 3.99 5.13 -0.43
CA TRP A 41 3.48 4.27 0.64
C TRP A 41 4.61 3.64 1.46
N GLY A 42 5.63 3.07 0.78
CA GLY A 42 6.80 2.49 1.43
C GLY A 42 7.56 3.50 2.29
N ILE A 43 7.89 4.67 1.74
CA ILE A 43 8.61 5.75 2.45
C ILE A 43 7.81 6.22 3.67
N ALA A 44 6.52 6.49 3.51
CA ALA A 44 5.66 6.92 4.60
C ALA A 44 5.60 5.88 5.73
N THR A 45 5.61 4.60 5.38
CA THR A 45 5.59 3.48 6.34
C THR A 45 6.91 3.38 7.12
N ILE A 46 8.06 3.58 6.46
CA ILE A 46 9.38 3.61 7.12
C ILE A 46 9.49 4.82 8.05
N CYS A 47 9.04 6.00 7.62
CA CYS A 47 9.01 7.19 8.47
C CYS A 47 8.12 6.96 9.70
N LEU A 48 6.96 6.32 9.54
CA LEU A 48 6.06 6.02 10.64
C LEU A 48 6.71 5.14 11.73
N ALA A 49 7.67 4.28 11.36
CA ALA A 49 8.40 3.44 12.31
C ALA A 49 9.29 4.25 13.28
N HIS A 50 9.74 5.43 12.88
CA HIS A 50 10.66 6.27 13.65
C HIS A 50 9.94 7.34 14.48
N ILE A 51 8.70 7.68 14.11
CA ILE A 51 7.93 8.73 14.76
C ILE A 51 7.40 8.22 16.11
N SER A 52 7.42 9.12 17.10
CA SER A 52 6.86 8.89 18.43
C SER A 52 5.78 9.91 18.80
N ASP A 53 5.64 10.99 18.02
CA ASP A 53 4.67 12.06 18.24
C ASP A 53 3.33 11.76 17.56
N PHE A 54 2.22 12.01 18.26
CA PHE A 54 0.87 11.67 17.79
C PHE A 54 0.44 12.49 16.56
N LEU A 55 0.75 13.79 16.52
CA LEU A 55 0.41 14.66 15.40
C LEU A 55 1.18 14.25 14.14
N GLN A 56 2.47 13.94 14.29
CA GLN A 56 3.28 13.44 13.19
C GLN A 56 2.75 12.09 12.66
N ILE A 57 2.34 11.17 13.54
CA ILE A 57 1.73 9.90 13.11
C ILE A 57 0.47 10.16 12.28
N LEU A 58 -0.35 11.13 12.69
CA LEU A 58 -1.60 11.49 12.00
C LEU A 58 -1.34 12.00 10.58
N ILE A 59 -0.36 12.88 10.41
CA ILE A 59 0.06 13.43 9.11
C ILE A 59 0.60 12.33 8.20
N PHE A 60 1.52 11.49 8.69
CA PHE A 60 2.07 10.41 7.89
C PHE A 60 1.03 9.35 7.53
N ARG A 61 0.00 9.15 8.36
CA ARG A 61 -1.14 8.27 8.07
C ARG A 61 -2.08 8.85 7.03
N ALA A 62 -2.28 10.17 7.01
CA ALA A 62 -2.96 10.84 5.92
C ALA A 62 -2.23 10.61 4.59
N ILE A 63 -0.90 10.81 4.56
CA ILE A 63 -0.06 10.52 3.38
C ILE A 63 -0.16 9.04 2.99
N ASN A 64 -0.13 8.13 3.97
CA ASN A 64 -0.27 6.70 3.73
C ASN A 64 -1.62 6.36 3.07
N GLY A 65 -2.70 7.02 3.50
CA GLY A 65 -4.03 6.90 2.90
C GLY A 65 -4.08 7.39 1.45
N ILE A 66 -3.47 8.55 1.16
CA ILE A 66 -3.33 9.09 -0.21
C ILE A 66 -2.59 8.10 -1.12
N ALA A 67 -1.49 7.53 -0.61
CA ALA A 67 -0.69 6.58 -1.36
C ALA A 67 -1.44 5.25 -1.62
N LEU A 68 -2.11 4.69 -0.60
CA LEU A 68 -2.94 3.49 -0.74
C LEU A 68 -4.10 3.69 -1.72
N GLY A 69 -4.67 4.89 -1.79
CA GLY A 69 -5.74 5.24 -2.72
C GLY A 69 -5.34 5.12 -4.19
N SER A 70 -4.03 5.16 -4.51
CA SER A 70 -3.53 4.96 -5.88
C SER A 70 -3.54 3.50 -6.32
N VAL A 71 -3.24 2.57 -5.42
CA VAL A 71 -2.95 1.17 -5.76
C VAL A 71 -4.21 0.45 -6.26
N GLY A 72 -5.37 0.73 -5.63
CA GLY A 72 -6.66 0.13 -5.99
C GLY A 72 -7.05 0.36 -7.46
N PRO A 73 -7.33 1.60 -7.88
CA PRO A 73 -7.80 1.90 -9.23
C PRO A 73 -6.78 1.52 -10.31
N ILE A 74 -5.48 1.75 -10.07
CA ILE A 74 -4.44 1.41 -11.05
C ILE A 74 -4.34 -0.10 -11.24
N SER A 75 -4.36 -0.88 -10.16
CA SER A 75 -4.33 -2.34 -10.25
C SER A 75 -5.57 -2.90 -10.95
N GLN A 76 -6.75 -2.33 -10.70
CA GLN A 76 -7.99 -2.75 -11.37
C GLN A 76 -7.95 -2.41 -12.86
N SER A 77 -7.42 -1.24 -13.20
CA SER A 77 -7.27 -0.76 -14.58
C SER A 77 -6.29 -1.62 -15.39
N ILE A 78 -5.13 -1.97 -14.82
CA ILE A 78 -4.16 -2.89 -15.46
C ILE A 78 -4.76 -4.29 -15.65
N LEU A 79 -5.51 -4.79 -14.66
CA LEU A 79 -6.14 -6.10 -14.74
C LEU A 79 -7.25 -6.15 -15.80
N ALA A 80 -8.00 -5.06 -15.94
CA ALA A 80 -9.04 -4.92 -16.96
C ALA A 80 -8.45 -4.99 -18.38
N ASP A 81 -7.29 -4.37 -18.62
CA ASP A 81 -6.60 -4.44 -19.91
C ASP A 81 -5.96 -5.82 -20.16
N ALA A 82 -5.42 -6.46 -19.12
CA ALA A 82 -4.70 -7.73 -19.25
C ALA A 82 -5.61 -8.97 -19.35
N ALA A 83 -6.81 -8.93 -18.76
CA ALA A 83 -7.72 -10.05 -18.75
C ALA A 83 -8.61 -10.05 -20.01
N LYS A 84 -8.71 -11.21 -20.68
CA LYS A 84 -9.74 -11.42 -21.71
C LYS A 84 -11.13 -11.29 -21.08
N ASN A 85 -12.07 -10.65 -21.78
CA ASN A 85 -13.42 -10.34 -21.28
C ASN A 85 -14.14 -11.50 -20.55
N GLU A 86 -13.92 -12.75 -20.97
CA GLU A 86 -14.53 -13.94 -20.36
C GLU A 86 -13.92 -14.36 -18.99
N ALA A 87 -12.71 -13.90 -18.66
CA ALA A 87 -11.98 -14.28 -17.44
C ALA A 87 -11.72 -13.12 -16.47
N LEU A 88 -12.32 -11.95 -16.70
CA LEU A 88 -12.19 -10.77 -15.85
C LEU A 88 -12.59 -11.07 -14.40
N GLY A 89 -13.74 -11.71 -14.19
CA GLY A 89 -14.22 -12.05 -12.84
C GLY A 89 -13.27 -12.97 -12.07
N LEU A 90 -12.69 -13.97 -12.74
CA LEU A 90 -11.67 -14.86 -12.17
C LEU A 90 -10.40 -14.10 -11.81
N SER A 91 -9.96 -13.20 -12.68
CA SER A 91 -8.76 -12.38 -12.49
C SER A 91 -8.93 -11.46 -11.27
N PHE A 92 -10.06 -10.75 -11.15
CA PHE A 92 -10.38 -9.94 -9.96
C PHE A 92 -10.45 -10.80 -8.70
N GLY A 93 -11.07 -11.99 -8.79
CA GLY A 93 -11.12 -12.95 -7.69
C GLY A 93 -9.73 -13.35 -7.18
N LEU A 94 -8.80 -13.69 -8.09
CA LEU A 94 -7.43 -14.07 -7.74
C LEU A 94 -6.64 -12.91 -7.10
N VAL A 95 -6.78 -11.69 -7.61
CA VAL A 95 -6.15 -10.49 -7.01
C VAL A 95 -6.72 -10.23 -5.61
N GLN A 96 -8.03 -10.38 -5.44
CA GLN A 96 -8.69 -10.19 -4.15
C GLN A 96 -8.27 -11.26 -3.14
N LEU A 97 -8.17 -12.52 -3.57
CA LEU A 97 -7.65 -13.63 -2.77
C LEU A 97 -6.21 -13.36 -2.34
N SER A 98 -5.34 -12.98 -3.27
CA SER A 98 -3.94 -12.64 -2.99
C SER A 98 -3.82 -11.51 -1.98
N SER A 99 -4.66 -10.47 -2.12
CA SER A 99 -4.72 -9.35 -1.17
C SER A 99 -5.18 -9.77 0.23
N ASN A 100 -6.18 -10.64 0.32
CA ASN A 100 -6.68 -11.15 1.59
C ASN A 100 -5.66 -12.06 2.29
N ILE A 101 -5.00 -12.95 1.54
CA ILE A 101 -3.91 -13.80 2.04
C ILE A 101 -2.78 -12.92 2.57
N GLY A 102 -2.37 -11.89 1.81
CA GLY A 102 -1.36 -10.93 2.26
C GLY A 102 -1.74 -10.21 3.56
N ARG A 103 -3.00 -9.78 3.69
CA ARG A 103 -3.52 -9.17 4.92
C ARG A 103 -3.52 -10.13 6.11
N LEU A 104 -3.89 -11.40 5.89
CA LEU A 104 -3.87 -12.42 6.93
C LEU A 104 -2.45 -12.72 7.40
N ILE A 105 -1.54 -13.01 6.48
CA ILE A 105 -0.13 -13.29 6.79
C ILE A 105 0.49 -12.06 7.48
N GLY A 106 0.29 -10.87 6.92
CA GLY A 106 0.79 -9.61 7.48
C GLY A 106 0.23 -9.35 8.88
N GLY A 107 -1.05 -9.60 9.10
CA GLY A 107 -1.71 -9.46 10.40
C GLY A 107 -1.17 -10.44 11.44
N VAL A 108 -1.06 -11.73 11.10
CA VAL A 108 -0.53 -12.76 12.00
C VAL A 108 0.93 -12.49 12.33
N VAL A 109 1.78 -12.26 11.33
CA VAL A 109 3.21 -11.96 11.51
C VAL A 109 3.37 -10.70 12.36
N THR A 110 2.67 -9.62 12.03
CA THR A 110 2.77 -8.37 12.80
C THR A 110 2.27 -8.55 14.22
N THR A 111 1.18 -9.26 14.47
CA THR A 111 0.64 -9.46 15.82
C THR A 111 1.55 -10.35 16.67
N SER A 112 2.09 -11.43 16.10
CA SER A 112 3.01 -12.33 16.79
C SER A 112 4.38 -11.71 17.08
N LEU A 113 4.85 -10.79 16.24
CA LEU A 113 6.11 -10.08 16.44
C LEU A 113 5.94 -8.75 17.20
N ALA A 114 4.77 -8.12 17.19
CA ALA A 114 4.56 -6.79 17.76
C ALA A 114 4.88 -6.72 19.27
N LEU A 115 4.57 -7.80 20.00
CA LEU A 115 4.80 -7.90 21.44
C LEU A 115 6.22 -8.38 21.79
N LYS A 116 6.99 -8.86 20.81
CA LYS A 116 8.37 -9.31 21.02
C LYS A 116 9.34 -8.13 20.93
N TYR A 117 10.27 -8.08 21.86
CA TYR A 117 11.41 -7.19 21.80
C TYR A 117 12.52 -7.86 20.99
N PHE A 118 12.95 -7.21 19.92
CA PHE A 118 14.13 -7.63 19.17
C PHE A 118 15.28 -6.67 19.52
N PHE A 119 16.49 -7.20 19.69
CA PHE A 119 17.69 -6.41 20.03
C PHE A 119 17.56 -5.55 21.30
N GLY A 120 16.83 -6.03 22.32
CA GLY A 120 16.76 -5.41 23.67
C GLY A 120 16.14 -4.01 23.77
N THR A 121 15.93 -3.31 22.65
CA THR A 121 15.66 -1.86 22.61
C THR A 121 14.60 -1.48 21.57
N ILE A 122 14.33 -2.33 20.57
CA ILE A 122 13.40 -2.03 19.47
C ILE A 122 12.11 -2.84 19.67
N ARG A 123 10.99 -2.13 19.80
CA ARG A 123 9.66 -2.75 19.83
C ARG A 123 9.35 -3.40 18.48
N GLY A 124 8.96 -4.66 18.47
CA GLY A 124 8.76 -5.46 17.25
C GLY A 124 7.82 -4.83 16.22
N TRP A 125 6.82 -4.05 16.65
CA TRP A 125 5.95 -3.33 15.72
C TRP A 125 6.71 -2.35 14.81
N ARG A 126 7.75 -1.65 15.33
CA ARG A 126 8.58 -0.74 14.51
C ARG A 126 9.34 -1.49 13.42
N LEU A 127 9.88 -2.66 13.75
CA LEU A 127 10.55 -3.53 12.78
C LEU A 127 9.57 -4.02 11.71
N CYS A 128 8.34 -4.40 12.08
CA CYS A 128 7.32 -4.76 11.11
C CYS A 128 7.04 -3.62 10.12
N PHE A 129 6.90 -2.37 10.60
CA PHE A 129 6.72 -1.21 9.72
C PHE A 129 7.92 -0.98 8.80
N MET A 130 9.16 -1.11 9.30
CA MET A 130 10.36 -1.00 8.45
C MET A 130 10.42 -2.08 7.38
N VAL A 131 10.20 -3.35 7.75
CA VAL A 131 10.23 -4.48 6.81
C VAL A 131 9.16 -4.33 5.74
N VAL A 132 7.94 -3.98 6.11
CA VAL A 132 6.85 -3.74 5.15
C VAL A 132 7.17 -2.57 4.23
N GLY A 133 7.71 -1.48 4.77
CA GLY A 133 8.11 -0.33 3.97
C GLY A 133 9.22 -0.66 2.97
N ILE A 134 10.24 -1.41 3.38
CA ILE A 134 11.32 -1.88 2.51
C ILE A 134 10.79 -2.83 1.44
N LEU A 135 9.94 -3.79 1.83
CA LEU A 135 9.32 -4.73 0.89
C LEU A 135 8.51 -3.98 -0.18
N SER A 136 7.78 -2.93 0.21
CA SER A 136 7.05 -2.06 -0.70
C SER A 136 7.97 -1.31 -1.68
N LEU A 137 9.12 -0.82 -1.20
CA LEU A 137 10.10 -0.16 -2.06
C LEU A 137 10.74 -1.13 -3.06
N ILE A 138 11.06 -2.35 -2.63
CA ILE A 138 11.56 -3.41 -3.50
C ILE A 138 10.52 -3.75 -4.56
N LEU A 139 9.25 -3.88 -4.17
CA LEU A 139 8.15 -4.15 -5.09
C LEU A 139 7.96 -3.00 -6.10
N SER A 140 8.02 -1.76 -5.64
CA SER A 140 7.96 -0.56 -6.49
C SER A 140 9.10 -0.55 -7.52
N LEU A 141 10.32 -0.87 -7.10
CA LEU A 141 11.48 -0.98 -7.98
C LEU A 141 11.30 -2.12 -8.99
N PHE A 142 10.81 -3.28 -8.54
CA PHE A 142 10.53 -4.42 -9.40
C PHE A 142 9.51 -4.08 -10.48
N VAL A 143 8.41 -3.39 -10.10
CA VAL A 143 7.42 -2.90 -11.07
C VAL A 143 8.05 -1.90 -12.05
N ALA A 144 8.93 -1.02 -11.58
CA ALA A 144 9.59 -0.05 -12.44
C ALA A 144 10.47 -0.72 -13.52
N PHE A 145 11.17 -1.82 -13.20
CA PHE A 145 12.06 -2.51 -14.14
C PHE A 145 11.37 -3.60 -14.98
N PHE A 146 10.47 -4.40 -14.40
CA PHE A 146 9.93 -5.60 -15.06
C PHE A 146 8.58 -5.42 -15.74
N VAL A 147 7.75 -4.45 -15.30
CA VAL A 147 6.46 -4.23 -15.95
C VAL A 147 6.70 -3.36 -17.17
N GLU A 148 6.59 -3.93 -18.36
CA GLU A 148 6.56 -3.16 -19.61
C GLU A 148 5.15 -2.58 -19.79
N GLU A 149 5.07 -1.29 -20.12
CA GLU A 149 3.80 -0.65 -20.45
C GLU A 149 3.28 -1.30 -21.73
N ALA A 150 2.16 -2.02 -21.64
CA ALA A 150 1.46 -2.48 -22.83
C ALA A 150 1.11 -1.24 -23.67
N PRO A 151 1.46 -1.21 -24.97
CA PRO A 151 1.08 -0.10 -25.83
C PRO A 151 -0.44 -0.01 -25.86
N ARG A 152 -0.96 1.20 -25.64
CA ARG A 152 -2.39 1.52 -25.69
C ARG A 152 -2.99 1.20 -27.04
#